data_AF-A0A934HZ99-F1
#
_entry.id   AF-A0A934HZ99-F1
#
_cell.length_a   1.000
_cell.length_b   1.000
_cell.length_c   1.000
_cell.angle_alpha   90.00
_cell.angle_beta   90.00
_cell.angle_gamma   90.00
#
_symmetry.space_group_name_H-M   'P 1'
#
loop_
_entity.id
_entity.type
_entity.pdbx_description
1 polymer ?
#
loop_
_entity_poly.entity_id
_entity_poly.type
_entity_poly.pdbx_seq_one_letter_code
_entity_poly.pdbx_strand_id
1 'polypeptide(L)'
;MNLKSIGIMALLLVVISLIYNTVGIGITTLILAIIFLIQAVLFSIKTEYYDKFLSFMNPRLYSAYNEKGSDFINKKRRMQIICYYILSVVTGFNAFIQIRLMTKIDTRYVFSLREFLAFALGTLGIIFLIDYISILALKKSKTANEDLVWNIIIGIVLAIILIGFVSFDILNLIF
;
A
#
# COMPACT_ATOMS: atom_id res chain seq x y z
N MET A 1 -10.43 7.32 -7.39
CA MET A 1 -11.03 5.95 -7.44
C MET A 1 -12.53 5.95 -7.83
N ASN A 2 -13.06 4.82 -8.33
CA ASN A 2 -14.50 4.61 -8.56
C ASN A 2 -15.11 3.74 -7.42
N LEU A 3 -16.45 3.65 -7.34
CA LEU A 3 -17.13 2.88 -6.29
C LEU A 3 -16.78 1.38 -6.30
N LYS A 4 -16.56 0.80 -7.49
CA LYS A 4 -16.19 -0.61 -7.65
C LYS A 4 -14.83 -0.88 -7.02
N SER A 5 -13.82 -0.06 -7.31
CA SER A 5 -12.48 -0.16 -6.74
C SER A 5 -12.50 0.01 -5.22
N ILE A 6 -13.33 0.92 -4.69
CA ILE A 6 -13.52 1.08 -3.24
C ILE A 6 -14.12 -0.19 -2.62
N GLY A 7 -15.16 -0.75 -3.24
CA GLY A 7 -15.77 -2.00 -2.78
C GLY A 7 -14.80 -3.18 -2.79
N ILE A 8 -13.96 -3.30 -3.82
CA ILE A 8 -12.91 -4.33 -3.90
C ILE A 8 -11.90 -4.13 -2.78
N MET A 9 -11.46 -2.89 -2.53
CA MET A 9 -10.47 -2.61 -1.48
C MET A 9 -11.03 -2.90 -0.09
N ALA A 10 -12.30 -2.55 0.17
CA ALA A 10 -13.00 -2.92 1.40
C ALA A 10 -13.12 -4.44 1.58
N LEU A 11 -13.46 -5.16 0.51
CA LEU A 11 -13.53 -6.62 0.53
C LEU A 11 -12.14 -7.25 0.82
N LEU A 12 -11.09 -6.68 0.23
CA LEU A 12 -9.72 -7.14 0.44
C LEU A 12 -9.26 -6.92 1.89
N LEU A 13 -9.65 -5.81 2.51
CA LEU A 13 -9.43 -5.56 3.95
C LEU A 13 -10.17 -6.59 4.82
N VAL A 14 -11.42 -6.93 4.48
CA VAL A 14 -12.18 -7.97 5.18
C VAL A 14 -11.49 -9.33 5.05
N VAL A 15 -11.04 -9.70 3.85
CA VAL A 15 -10.30 -10.96 3.62
C VAL A 15 -9.02 -11.00 4.45
N ILE A 16 -8.24 -9.91 4.48
CA ILE A 16 -7.02 -9.82 5.31
C ILE A 16 -7.38 -9.99 6.80
N SER A 17 -8.46 -9.37 7.27
CA SER A 17 -8.93 -9.51 8.65
C SER A 17 -9.31 -10.95 8.99
N LEU A 18 -10.00 -11.65 8.09
CA LEU A 18 -10.37 -13.06 8.28
C LEU A 18 -9.14 -13.98 8.32
N ILE A 19 -8.17 -13.77 7.42
CA ILE A 19 -6.91 -14.53 7.42
C ILE A 19 -6.16 -14.28 8.74
N TYR A 20 -6.03 -13.00 9.13
CA TYR A 20 -5.45 -12.60 10.41
C TYR A 20 -6.08 -13.31 11.61
N ASN A 21 -7.42 -13.39 11.64
CA ASN A 21 -8.14 -14.06 12.72
C ASN A 21 -7.97 -15.58 12.73
N THR A 22 -7.70 -16.19 11.58
CA THR A 22 -7.64 -17.66 11.44
C THR A 22 -6.24 -18.22 11.64
N VAL A 23 -5.22 -17.60 11.03
CA VAL A 23 -3.84 -18.11 11.02
C VAL A 23 -2.87 -17.24 11.81
N GLY A 24 -3.33 -16.11 12.35
CA GLY A 24 -2.51 -15.19 13.14
C GLY A 24 -1.66 -14.24 12.31
N ILE A 25 -1.06 -13.26 13.00
CA ILE A 25 -0.41 -12.10 12.37
C ILE A 25 0.83 -12.46 11.55
N GLY A 26 1.68 -13.34 12.08
CA GLY A 26 2.94 -13.69 11.41
C GLY A 26 2.71 -14.39 10.08
N ILE A 27 1.79 -15.37 10.05
CA ILE A 27 1.44 -16.10 8.82
C ILE A 27 0.72 -15.18 7.84
N THR A 28 -0.21 -14.34 8.30
CA THR A 28 -0.90 -13.35 7.44
C THR A 28 0.09 -12.40 6.77
N THR A 29 1.06 -11.91 7.53
CA THR A 29 2.11 -11.03 7.04
C THR A 29 3.01 -11.75 6.03
N LEU A 30 3.30 -13.04 6.23
CA LEU A 30 4.05 -13.85 5.27
C LEU A 30 3.28 -14.03 3.95
N ILE A 31 1.98 -14.29 4.02
CA ILE A 31 1.11 -14.40 2.84
C ILE A 31 1.14 -13.08 2.05
N LEU A 32 1.04 -11.93 2.72
CA LEU A 32 1.14 -10.62 2.08
C LEU A 32 2.49 -10.40 1.41
N ALA A 33 3.60 -10.80 2.06
CA ALA A 33 4.94 -10.72 1.47
C ALA A 33 5.05 -11.52 0.16
N ILE A 34 4.46 -12.72 0.11
CA ILE A 34 4.41 -13.57 -1.09
C ILE A 34 3.53 -12.92 -2.17
N ILE A 35 2.38 -12.37 -1.82
CA ILE A 35 1.50 -11.66 -2.76
C ILE A 35 2.23 -10.48 -3.39
N PHE A 36 2.96 -9.69 -2.61
CA PHE A 36 3.77 -8.58 -3.13
C PHE A 36 4.87 -9.07 -4.08
N LEU A 37 5.52 -10.19 -3.77
CA LEU A 37 6.51 -10.79 -4.67
C LEU A 37 5.88 -11.21 -6.00
N ILE A 38 4.75 -11.91 -5.95
CA ILE A 38 4.02 -12.35 -7.15
C ILE A 38 3.63 -11.13 -8.00
N GLN A 39 3.11 -10.06 -7.39
CA GLN A 39 2.77 -8.83 -8.11
C GLN A 39 4.01 -8.19 -8.76
N ALA A 40 5.14 -8.12 -8.06
CA ALA A 40 6.39 -7.58 -8.62
C ALA A 40 6.85 -8.37 -9.86
N VAL A 41 6.79 -9.70 -9.78
CA VAL A 41 7.14 -10.60 -10.88
C VAL A 41 6.17 -10.41 -12.05
N LEU A 42 4.86 -10.40 -11.82
CA LEU A 42 3.86 -10.24 -12.87
C LEU A 42 4.00 -8.88 -13.59
N PHE A 43 4.23 -7.79 -12.86
CA PHE A 43 4.50 -6.47 -13.46
C PHE A 43 5.80 -6.40 -14.24
N SER A 44 6.78 -7.25 -13.90
CA SER A 44 8.06 -7.33 -14.60
C SER A 44 7.95 -8.06 -15.94
N ILE A 45 7.09 -9.08 -16.04
CA ILE A 45 7.00 -9.94 -17.23
C ILE A 45 6.14 -9.29 -18.33
N LYS A 46 4.93 -8.81 -18.00
CA LYS A 46 3.98 -8.28 -19.00
C LYS A 46 3.53 -6.88 -18.67
N THR A 47 3.80 -5.94 -19.58
CA THR A 47 3.35 -4.55 -19.47
C THR A 47 1.83 -4.44 -19.43
N GLU A 48 1.15 -5.25 -20.25
CA GLU A 48 -0.30 -5.36 -20.32
C GLU A 48 -0.95 -5.75 -18.99
N TYR A 49 -0.27 -6.57 -18.17
CA TYR A 49 -0.79 -6.97 -16.87
C TYR A 49 -0.79 -5.77 -15.91
N TYR A 50 0.27 -4.97 -15.92
CA TYR A 50 0.34 -3.72 -15.15
C TYR A 50 -0.74 -2.72 -15.58
N ASP A 51 -0.94 -2.53 -16.89
CA ASP A 51 -1.93 -1.57 -17.40
C ASP A 51 -3.36 -1.98 -17.05
N LYS A 52 -3.67 -3.29 -17.17
CA LYS A 52 -4.95 -3.85 -16.72
C LYS A 52 -5.15 -3.71 -15.21
N PHE A 53 -4.11 -3.97 -14.42
CA PHE A 53 -4.16 -3.78 -12.98
C PHE A 53 -4.43 -2.32 -12.60
N LEU A 54 -3.69 -1.37 -13.19
CA LEU A 54 -3.80 0.05 -12.86
C LEU A 54 -5.15 0.62 -13.30
N SER A 55 -5.61 0.26 -14.51
CA SER A 55 -6.94 0.69 -15.01
C SER A 55 -8.10 0.10 -14.18
N PHE A 56 -7.93 -1.10 -13.63
CA PHE A 56 -8.93 -1.72 -12.75
C PHE A 56 -8.93 -1.12 -11.34
N MET A 57 -7.76 -1.00 -10.71
CA MET A 57 -7.63 -0.51 -9.33
C MET A 57 -7.87 1.00 -9.24
N ASN A 58 -7.40 1.75 -10.24
CA ASN A 58 -7.53 3.20 -10.24
C ASN A 58 -7.66 3.78 -11.67
N PRO A 59 -8.85 3.69 -12.26
CA PRO A 59 -9.07 4.11 -13.64
C PRO A 59 -8.79 5.60 -13.89
N ARG A 60 -9.00 6.47 -12.89
CA ARG A 60 -8.73 7.91 -13.01
C ARG A 60 -7.23 8.20 -13.06
N LEU A 61 -6.45 7.50 -12.24
CA LEU A 61 -5.00 7.65 -12.25
C LEU A 61 -4.42 7.06 -13.55
N TYR A 62 -4.94 5.92 -14.01
CA TYR A 62 -4.57 5.34 -15.29
C TYR A 62 -4.83 6.29 -16.46
N SER A 63 -6.02 6.88 -16.55
CA SER A 63 -6.35 7.80 -17.65
C SER A 63 -5.44 9.02 -17.64
N ALA A 64 -5.17 9.60 -16.47
CA ALA A 64 -4.27 10.75 -16.35
C ALA A 64 -2.82 10.43 -16.79
N TYR A 65 -2.32 9.23 -16.47
CA TYR A 65 -1.01 8.79 -16.93
C TYR A 65 -1.00 8.48 -18.44
N ASN A 66 -2.07 7.89 -18.96
CA ASN A 66 -2.20 7.57 -20.38
C ASN A 66 -2.28 8.83 -21.26
N GLU A 67 -2.97 9.87 -20.79
CA GLU A 67 -3.04 11.18 -21.46
C GLU A 67 -1.66 11.87 -21.55
N LYS A 68 -0.77 11.66 -20.58
CA LYS A 68 0.59 12.23 -20.57
C LYS A 68 1.57 11.47 -21.46
N GLY A 69 1.26 10.22 -21.83
CA GLY A 69 2.07 9.40 -22.72
C GLY A 69 2.72 8.19 -22.06
N SER A 70 3.20 7.27 -22.90
CA SER A 70 3.70 5.95 -22.50
C SER A 70 4.93 6.00 -21.58
N ASP A 71 5.75 7.04 -21.67
CA ASP A 71 6.93 7.21 -20.81
C ASP A 71 6.55 7.35 -19.34
N PHE A 72 5.45 8.03 -19.02
CA PHE A 72 4.99 8.17 -17.64
C PHE A 72 4.49 6.83 -17.08
N ILE A 73 3.69 6.08 -17.84
CA ILE A 73 3.21 4.75 -17.44
C ILE A 73 4.38 3.79 -17.24
N ASN A 74 5.32 3.76 -18.18
CA ASN A 74 6.49 2.89 -18.10
C ASN A 74 7.38 3.22 -16.90
N LYS A 75 7.59 4.50 -16.60
CA LYS A 75 8.35 4.93 -15.42
C LYS A 75 7.63 4.54 -14.14
N LYS A 76 6.30 4.75 -14.08
CA LYS A 76 5.48 4.36 -12.92
C LYS A 76 5.49 2.85 -12.70
N ARG A 77 5.43 2.04 -13.77
CA ARG A 77 5.56 0.58 -13.70
C ARG A 77 6.87 0.17 -13.06
N ARG A 78 8.01 0.69 -13.55
CA ARG A 78 9.33 0.37 -13.01
C ARG A 78 9.43 0.71 -11.52
N MET A 79 8.91 1.87 -11.12
CA MET A 79 8.89 2.27 -9.71
C MET A 79 8.03 1.31 -8.87
N GLN A 80 6.83 0.96 -9.34
CA GLN A 80 5.95 0.02 -8.65
C GLN A 80 6.61 -1.36 -8.48
N ILE A 81 7.27 -1.89 -9.52
CA ILE A 81 8.01 -3.16 -9.41
C ILE A 81 9.04 -3.10 -8.27
N ILE A 82 9.85 -2.04 -8.23
CA ILE A 82 10.86 -1.84 -7.17
C ILE A 82 10.19 -1.77 -5.80
N CYS A 83 9.13 -0.98 -5.67
CA CYS A 83 8.38 -0.85 -4.42
C CYS A 83 7.80 -2.20 -3.95
N TYR A 84 7.22 -3.00 -4.84
CA TYR A 84 6.67 -4.32 -4.47
C TYR A 84 7.76 -5.31 -4.06
N TYR A 85 8.94 -5.29 -4.70
CA TYR A 85 10.07 -6.09 -4.23
C TYR A 85 10.53 -5.66 -2.83
N ILE A 86 10.69 -4.36 -2.58
CA ILE A 86 11.08 -3.83 -1.26
C ILE A 86 10.02 -4.19 -0.21
N LEU A 87 8.74 -3.97 -0.51
CA LEU A 87 7.64 -4.32 0.38
C LEU A 87 7.62 -5.80 0.69
N SER A 88 7.82 -6.67 -0.31
CA SER A 88 7.90 -8.11 -0.09
C SER A 88 9.02 -8.48 0.88
N VAL A 89 10.22 -7.93 0.70
CA VAL A 89 11.38 -8.21 1.58
C VAL A 89 11.11 -7.71 3.00
N VAL A 90 10.76 -6.44 3.17
CA VAL A 90 10.50 -5.83 4.50
C VAL A 90 9.37 -6.56 5.22
N THR A 91 8.28 -6.87 4.51
CA THR A 91 7.13 -7.59 5.06
C THR A 91 7.50 -9.03 5.40
N GLY A 92 8.32 -9.70 4.58
CA GLY A 92 8.82 -11.04 4.83
C GLY A 92 9.73 -11.12 6.06
N PHE A 93 10.64 -10.17 6.23
CA PHE A 93 11.46 -10.05 7.44
C PHE A 93 10.58 -9.82 8.68
N ASN A 94 9.58 -8.93 8.60
CA ASN A 94 8.65 -8.68 9.69
C ASN A 94 7.85 -9.94 10.04
N ALA A 95 7.35 -10.67 9.04
CA ALA A 95 6.65 -11.93 9.21
C ALA A 95 7.51 -12.97 9.93
N PHE A 96 8.78 -13.12 9.52
CA PHE A 96 9.71 -14.06 10.14
C PHE A 96 9.91 -13.77 11.64
N ILE A 97 10.12 -12.49 11.99
CA ILE A 97 10.26 -12.06 13.39
C ILE A 97 8.97 -12.37 14.16
N GLN A 98 7.81 -12.02 13.62
CA GLN A 98 6.52 -12.24 14.27
C GLN A 98 6.22 -13.72 14.48
N ILE A 99 6.46 -14.59 13.50
CA ILE A 99 6.28 -16.04 13.64
C ILE A 99 7.17 -16.59 14.76
N ARG A 100 8.43 -16.13 14.83
CA ARG A 100 9.35 -16.55 15.88
C ARG A 100 8.89 -16.09 17.27
N LEU A 101 8.31 -14.89 17.38
CA LEU A 101 7.81 -14.32 18.63
C LEU A 101 6.43 -14.84 19.05
N MET A 102 5.58 -15.29 18.10
CA MET A 102 4.26 -15.89 18.39
C MET A 102 4.35 -17.11 19.31
N THR A 103 5.47 -17.83 19.29
CA THR A 103 5.71 -18.97 20.19
C THR A 103 6.10 -18.59 21.62
N LYS A 104 6.39 -17.31 21.86
CA LYS A 104 6.96 -16.80 23.13
C LYS A 104 6.14 -15.70 23.79
N ILE A 105 5.36 -14.97 23.01
CA ILE A 105 4.53 -13.86 23.45
C ILE A 105 3.12 -14.15 22.93
N ASP A 106 2.14 -14.07 23.82
CA ASP A 106 0.72 -14.15 23.46
C ASP A 106 0.40 -12.92 22.59
N THR A 107 0.56 -13.06 21.28
CA THR A 107 0.22 -12.04 20.29
C THR A 107 -1.30 -12.02 20.14
N ARG A 108 -2.00 -11.64 21.21
CA ARG A 108 -3.44 -11.35 21.14
C ARG A 108 -3.67 -10.25 20.12
N TYR A 109 -4.89 -10.26 19.59
CA TYR A 109 -5.43 -9.23 18.71
C TYR A 109 -4.99 -7.84 19.19
N VAL A 110 -4.16 -7.15 18.39
CA VAL A 110 -3.66 -5.80 18.70
C VAL A 110 -4.80 -4.78 18.64
N PHE A 111 -5.86 -5.10 17.90
CA PHE A 111 -7.04 -4.28 17.74
C PHE A 111 -8.30 -5.09 17.95
N SER A 112 -9.23 -4.55 18.74
CA SER A 112 -10.64 -4.95 18.72
C SER A 112 -11.27 -4.65 17.36
N LEU A 113 -12.39 -5.30 17.04
CA LEU A 113 -13.08 -5.09 15.75
C LEU A 113 -13.46 -3.62 15.51
N ARG A 114 -13.77 -2.88 16.58
CA ARG A 114 -14.06 -1.44 16.54
C ARG A 114 -12.83 -0.61 16.16
N GLU A 115 -11.68 -0.91 16.76
CA GLU A 115 -10.42 -0.22 16.45
C GLU A 115 -9.91 -0.58 15.05
N PHE A 116 -10.08 -1.85 14.63
CA PHE A 116 -9.76 -2.28 13.27
C PHE A 116 -10.61 -1.52 12.23
N LEU A 117 -11.91 -1.33 12.47
CA LEU A 117 -12.78 -0.55 11.58
C LEU A 117 -12.35 0.91 11.50
N ALA A 118 -12.03 1.54 12.64
CA ALA A 118 -11.54 2.92 12.67
C ALA A 118 -10.21 3.06 11.89
N PHE A 119 -9.28 2.13 12.11
CA PHE A 119 -8.00 2.08 11.39
C PHE A 119 -8.19 1.85 9.88
N ALA A 120 -9.07 0.94 9.50
CA ALA A 120 -9.39 0.65 8.10
C ALA A 120 -9.97 1.88 7.40
N LEU A 121 -10.93 2.58 8.03
CA LEU A 121 -11.50 3.82 7.50
C LEU A 121 -10.45 4.94 7.38
N GLY A 122 -9.59 5.11 8.39
CA GLY A 122 -8.47 6.06 8.33
C GLY A 122 -7.52 5.75 7.17
N THR A 123 -7.16 4.48 7.00
CA THR A 123 -6.30 4.02 5.89
C THR A 123 -6.94 4.28 4.52
N LEU A 124 -8.24 4.00 4.37
CA LEU A 124 -8.99 4.33 3.15
C LEU A 124 -8.95 5.85 2.84
N GLY A 125 -9.14 6.69 3.87
CA GLY A 125 -9.05 8.14 3.74
C GLY A 125 -7.67 8.62 3.29
N ILE A 126 -6.61 8.08 3.87
CA ILE A 126 -5.22 8.37 3.48
C ILE A 126 -4.96 7.94 2.03
N ILE A 127 -5.39 6.75 1.62
CA ILE A 127 -5.23 6.28 0.25
C ILE A 127 -5.93 7.22 -0.75
N PHE A 128 -7.13 7.68 -0.41
CA PHE A 128 -7.87 8.62 -1.25
C PHE A 128 -7.16 9.98 -1.36
N LEU A 129 -6.60 10.47 -0.26
CA LEU A 129 -5.83 11.71 -0.23
C LEU A 129 -4.53 11.59 -1.03
N ILE A 130 -3.82 10.45 -0.94
CA ILE A 130 -2.64 10.15 -1.76
C ILE A 130 -3.02 10.13 -3.25
N ASP A 131 -4.10 9.42 -3.61
CA ASP A 131 -4.58 9.35 -5.00
C ASP A 131 -4.85 10.76 -5.56
N TYR A 132 -5.55 11.58 -4.79
CA TYR A 132 -5.87 12.95 -5.17
C TYR A 132 -4.61 13.81 -5.37
N ILE A 133 -3.68 13.81 -4.41
CA ILE A 133 -2.46 14.60 -4.50
C ILE A 133 -1.56 14.11 -5.64
N SER A 134 -1.44 12.79 -5.85
CA SER A 134 -0.67 12.23 -6.96
C SER A 134 -1.22 12.65 -8.32
N ILE A 135 -2.55 12.71 -8.49
CA ILE A 135 -3.15 13.22 -9.73
C ILE A 135 -2.82 14.70 -9.94
N LEU A 136 -2.87 15.52 -8.88
CA LEU A 136 -2.51 16.94 -8.97
C LEU A 136 -1.03 17.13 -9.35
N ALA A 137 -0.14 16.37 -8.72
CA ALA A 137 1.29 16.38 -9.02
C ALA A 137 1.56 15.97 -10.48
N LEU A 138 0.90 14.92 -10.96
CA LEU A 138 1.00 14.47 -12.34
C LEU A 138 0.54 15.53 -13.34
N LYS A 139 -0.60 16.19 -13.08
CA LYS A 139 -1.11 17.26 -13.95
C LYS A 139 -0.09 18.39 -14.10
N LYS A 140 0.54 18.79 -12.99
CA LYS A 140 1.55 19.86 -12.95
C LYS A 140 2.89 19.46 -13.60
N SER A 141 3.25 18.18 -13.53
CA SER A 141 4.54 17.68 -14.00
C SER A 141 4.65 17.73 -15.53
N LYS A 142 5.78 18.24 -16.03
CA LYS A 142 6.08 18.28 -17.48
C LYS A 142 6.79 17.01 -17.95
N THR A 143 7.54 16.36 -17.07
CA THR A 143 8.28 15.13 -17.39
C THR A 143 7.98 14.00 -16.39
N ALA A 144 8.19 12.75 -16.82
CA ALA A 144 8.01 11.59 -15.95
C ALA A 144 8.98 11.57 -14.74
N ASN A 145 10.16 12.17 -14.89
CA ASN A 145 11.12 12.30 -13.78
C ASN A 145 10.65 13.36 -12.77
N GLU A 146 10.03 14.44 -13.22
CA GLU A 146 9.45 15.46 -12.33
C GLU A 146 8.28 14.89 -11.52
N ASP A 147 7.38 14.12 -12.15
CA ASP A 147 6.30 13.41 -11.44
C ASP A 147 6.85 12.44 -10.40
N LEU A 148 7.94 11.73 -10.73
CA LEU A 148 8.60 10.84 -9.79
C LEU A 148 9.12 11.58 -8.57
N VAL A 149 9.81 12.71 -8.77
CA VAL A 149 10.35 13.52 -7.66
C VAL A 149 9.23 14.01 -6.76
N TRP A 150 8.13 14.53 -7.33
CA TRP A 150 6.97 14.95 -6.53
C TRP A 150 6.39 13.80 -5.72
N ASN A 151 6.18 12.63 -6.33
CA ASN A 151 5.65 11.46 -5.61
C ASN A 151 6.61 10.97 -4.49
N ILE A 152 7.92 11.06 -4.68
CA ILE A 152 8.90 10.75 -3.62
C ILE A 152 8.78 11.75 -2.46
N ILE A 153 8.74 13.05 -2.76
CA ILE A 153 8.60 14.11 -1.73
C ILE A 153 7.30 13.91 -0.94
N ILE A 154 6.18 13.68 -1.62
CA ILE A 154 4.88 13.42 -0.98
C ILE A 154 4.96 12.18 -0.08
N GLY A 155 5.60 11.11 -0.55
CA GLY A 155 5.81 9.90 0.24
C GLY A 155 6.63 10.14 1.51
N ILE A 156 7.72 10.90 1.42
CA ILE A 156 8.56 11.25 2.58
C ILE A 156 7.77 12.08 3.59
N VAL A 157 7.03 13.10 3.13
CA VAL A 157 6.21 13.95 4.01
C VAL A 157 5.18 13.11 4.76
N LEU A 158 4.49 12.21 4.06
CA LEU A 158 3.51 11.32 4.69
C LEU A 158 4.15 10.34 5.68
N ALA A 159 5.33 9.81 5.36
CA ALA A 159 6.07 8.95 6.28
C ALA A 159 6.44 9.69 7.58
N ILE A 160 6.91 10.93 7.48
CA ILE A 160 7.23 11.77 8.66
C ILE A 160 5.98 12.02 9.50
N ILE A 161 4.86 12.38 8.86
CA ILE A 161 3.58 12.60 9.56
C ILE A 161 3.13 11.32 10.29
N LEU A 162 3.20 10.16 9.63
CA LEU A 162 2.83 8.87 10.22
C LEU A 162 3.74 8.50 11.40
N ILE A 163 5.06 8.68 11.27
CA ILE A 163 6.00 8.43 12.37
C ILE A 163 5.71 9.36 13.54
N GLY A 164 5.46 10.65 13.28
CA GLY A 164 5.11 11.62 14.32
C GLY A 164 3.82 11.28 15.03
N PHE A 165 2.78 10.89 14.29
CA PHE A 165 1.49 10.46 14.83
C PHE A 165 1.64 9.22 15.73
N VAL A 166 2.28 8.17 15.23
CA VAL A 166 2.51 6.94 16.00
C VAL A 166 3.37 7.20 17.24
N SER A 167 4.39 8.05 17.12
CA SER A 167 5.25 8.41 18.27
C SER A 167 4.47 9.16 19.35
N PHE A 168 3.58 10.07 18.96
CA PHE A 168 2.71 10.81 19.87
C PHE A 168 1.70 9.90 20.57
N ASP A 169 1.07 8.98 19.84
CA ASP A 169 0.15 7.99 20.42
C ASP A 169 0.87 7.07 21.42
N ILE A 170 2.09 6.61 21.10
CA ILE A 170 2.90 5.80 22.03
C ILE A 170 3.27 6.61 23.27
N LEU A 171 3.65 7.88 23.14
CA LEU A 171 4.02 8.73 24.26
C LEU A 171 2.83 8.98 25.21
N ASN A 172 1.63 9.25 24.68
CA ASN A 172 0.42 9.42 25.50
C ASN A 172 -0.10 8.11 26.13
N LEU A 173 0.36 6.94 25.65
CA LEU A 173 0.04 5.66 26.26
C LEU A 173 0.98 5.32 27.42
N ILE A 174 2.17 5.93 27.46
CA ILE A 174 3.24 5.69 28.45
C ILE A 174 3.18 6.70 29.61
N PHE A 175 2.70 7.92 29.37
CA PHE A 175 2.55 8.99 30.36
C PHE A 175 1.08 9.25 30.70
#